data_AF-A0A966LX36-F1
#
_entry.id   AF-A0A966LX36-F1
#
_cell.length_a   1.000
_cell.length_b   1.000
_cell.length_c   1.000
_cell.angle_alpha   90.00
_cell.angle_beta   90.00
_cell.angle_gamma   90.00
#
_symmetry.space_group_name_H-M   'P 1'
#
loop_
_entity.id
_entity.type
_entity.pdbx_description
1 polymer ?
#
loop_
_entity_poly.entity_id
_entity_poly.type
_entity_poly.pdbx_seq_one_letter_code
_entity_poly.pdbx_strand_id
1 'polypeptide(L)'
;MDIAENIELYVKLPSGFYINTPMGKYNPDWAITFKEGAVKHIYFVAETKGDTSDIQLREVERAKIECARRHFDKISNDTVKYSAVSTYAELMTAVQS
;
A
#
# COMPACT_ATOMS: atom_id res chain seq x y z
N MET A 1 10.12 7.01 -19.95
CA MET A 1 9.33 5.79 -20.15
C MET A 1 8.15 5.91 -19.23
N ASP A 2 6.93 5.99 -19.77
CA ASP A 2 5.73 6.25 -19.01
C ASP A 2 5.45 5.06 -18.09
N ILE A 3 5.50 5.27 -16.77
CA ILE A 3 5.32 4.18 -15.79
C ILE A 3 3.89 3.61 -15.85
N ALA A 4 2.95 4.37 -16.42
CA ALA A 4 1.64 3.88 -16.81
C ALA A 4 1.72 2.66 -17.76
N GLU A 5 2.75 2.58 -18.61
CA GLU A 5 2.99 1.45 -19.51
C GLU A 5 3.49 0.19 -18.76
N ASN A 6 3.98 0.35 -17.52
CA ASN A 6 4.48 -0.74 -16.67
C ASN A 6 3.45 -1.26 -15.67
N ILE A 7 2.23 -0.70 -15.64
CA ILE A 7 1.14 -1.19 -14.81
C ILE A 7 0.60 -2.48 -15.41
N GLU A 8 0.68 -3.59 -14.67
CA GLU A 8 0.13 -4.89 -15.08
C GLU A 8 -1.32 -5.06 -14.59
N LEU A 9 -1.65 -4.51 -13.41
CA LEU A 9 -3.00 -4.60 -12.83
C LEU A 9 -3.27 -3.42 -11.89
N TYR A 10 -4.49 -2.89 -11.96
CA TYR A 10 -5.05 -1.96 -11.00
C TYR A 10 -6.42 -2.49 -10.55
N VAL A 11 -6.56 -2.87 -9.29
CA VAL A 11 -7.77 -3.54 -8.78
C VAL A 11 -8.25 -2.92 -7.48
N LYS A 12 -9.57 -2.70 -7.38
CA LYS A 12 -10.22 -2.36 -6.12
C LYS A 12 -10.34 -3.61 -5.27
N LEU A 13 -9.85 -3.54 -4.04
CA LEU A 13 -9.89 -4.70 -3.16
C LEU A 13 -11.32 -4.94 -2.65
N PRO A 14 -11.74 -6.22 -2.52
CA PRO A 14 -13.03 -6.54 -1.92
C PRO A 14 -13.13 -5.97 -0.50
N SER A 15 -14.32 -5.57 -0.07
CA SER A 15 -14.55 -5.03 1.28
C SER A 15 -14.14 -5.98 2.42
N GLY A 16 -14.06 -7.28 2.14
CA GLY A 16 -13.60 -8.32 3.06
C GLY A 16 -12.09 -8.56 3.07
N PHE A 17 -11.30 -7.82 2.28
CA PHE A 17 -9.84 -7.91 2.34
C PHE A 17 -9.31 -7.11 3.52
N TYR A 18 -8.42 -7.69 4.31
CA TYR A 18 -7.76 -7.00 5.41
C TYR A 18 -6.40 -7.62 5.71
N ILE A 19 -5.45 -6.75 6.04
CA ILE A 19 -4.17 -7.12 6.61
C ILE A 19 -4.33 -7.11 8.13
N ASN A 20 -4.04 -8.25 8.75
CA ASN A 20 -4.07 -8.36 10.21
C ASN A 20 -2.84 -7.66 10.77
N THR A 21 -3.05 -6.60 11.55
CA THR A 21 -1.98 -5.92 12.29
C THR A 21 -2.22 -6.06 13.79
N PRO A 22 -1.18 -5.92 14.63
CA PRO A 22 -1.35 -5.85 16.09
C PRO A 22 -2.32 -4.76 16.56
N MET A 23 -2.50 -3.70 15.75
CA MET A 23 -3.41 -2.58 16.02
C MET A 23 -4.82 -2.78 15.44
N GLY A 24 -5.13 -4.00 14.98
CA GLY A 24 -6.41 -4.38 14.38
C GLY A 24 -6.34 -4.53 12.86
N LYS A 25 -7.51 -4.73 12.23
CA LYS A 25 -7.60 -4.90 10.78
C LYS A 25 -7.29 -3.59 10.04
N TYR A 26 -6.50 -3.70 8.99
CA TYR A 26 -6.20 -2.65 8.04
C TYR A 26 -6.75 -3.05 6.66
N ASN A 27 -7.58 -2.20 6.05
CA ASN A 27 -8.25 -2.48 4.79
C ASN A 27 -7.79 -1.45 3.74
N PRO A 28 -6.81 -1.79 2.89
CA PRO A 28 -6.45 -0.94 1.76
C PRO A 28 -7.51 -0.99 0.66
N ASP A 29 -7.74 0.15 0.00
CA ASP A 29 -8.78 0.27 -1.03
C ASP A 29 -8.36 -0.31 -2.38
N TRP A 30 -7.08 -0.19 -2.75
CA TRP A 30 -6.59 -0.63 -4.05
C TRP A 30 -5.28 -1.40 -3.95
N ALA A 31 -5.10 -2.33 -4.88
CA ALA A 31 -3.82 -2.96 -5.17
C ALA A 31 -3.39 -2.64 -6.61
N ILE A 32 -2.14 -2.25 -6.77
CA ILE A 32 -1.54 -1.90 -8.05
C ILE A 32 -0.28 -2.74 -8.24
N THR A 33 -0.22 -3.50 -9.33
CA THR A 33 0.96 -4.31 -9.63
C THR A 33 1.73 -3.73 -10.80
N PHE A 34 3.03 -3.57 -10.63
CA PHE A 34 3.94 -3.12 -11.68
C PHE A 34 4.85 -4.26 -12.08
N LYS A 35 5.10 -4.36 -13.39
CA LYS A 35 6.07 -5.29 -13.95
C LYS A 35 7.36 -4.54 -14.24
N GLU A 36 8.25 -4.49 -13.27
CA GLU A 36 9.57 -3.89 -13.45
C GLU A 36 10.62 -5.01 -13.62
N GLY A 37 11.05 -5.23 -14.86
CA GLY A 37 12.03 -6.27 -15.17
C GLY A 37 11.57 -7.68 -14.75
N ALA A 38 12.25 -8.27 -13.77
CA ALA A 38 12.02 -9.63 -13.26
C ALA A 38 11.16 -9.71 -11.98
N VAL A 39 10.83 -8.57 -11.36
CA VAL A 39 10.16 -8.52 -10.04
C VAL A 39 8.76 -7.91 -10.16
N LYS A 40 7.78 -8.53 -9.49
CA LYS A 40 6.37 -8.07 -9.46
C LYS A 40 6.10 -7.26 -8.20
N HIS A 41 6.23 -5.94 -8.28
CA HIS A 41 5.95 -5.08 -7.13
C HIS A 41 4.44 -4.83 -6.96
N ILE A 42 3.89 -5.09 -5.77
CA ILE A 42 2.47 -4.89 -5.43
C ILE A 42 2.33 -3.75 -4.42
N TYR A 43 1.83 -2.60 -4.87
CA TYR A 43 1.57 -1.43 -4.05
C TYR A 43 0.12 -1.44 -3.56
N PHE A 44 -0.08 -1.09 -2.30
CA PHE A 44 -1.41 -1.04 -1.68
C PHE A 44 -1.76 0.40 -1.38
N VAL A 45 -2.69 0.96 -2.14
CA VAL A 45 -3.19 2.32 -1.90
C VAL A 45 -4.24 2.21 -0.81
N ALA A 46 -4.03 2.90 0.29
CA ALA A 46 -5.09 3.17 1.26
C ALA A 46 -5.49 4.61 1.15
N GLU A 47 -6.77 4.82 0.82
CA GLU A 47 -7.36 6.14 0.88
C GLU A 47 -7.53 6.45 2.37
N THR A 48 -6.60 7.20 2.96
CA THR A 48 -6.79 7.72 4.31
C THR A 48 -7.93 8.73 4.23
N LYS A 49 -9.16 8.30 4.52
CA LYS A 49 -10.30 9.21 4.65
C LYS A 49 -9.98 10.14 5.80
N GLY A 50 -9.62 11.38 5.45
CA GLY A 50 -9.26 12.42 6.37
C GLY A 50 -10.45 12.78 7.26
N ASP A 51 -10.58 12.07 8.37
CA ASP A 51 -11.27 12.60 9.53
C ASP A 51 -10.23 13.38 10.34
N THR A 52 -10.19 14.70 10.13
CA THR A 52 -9.28 15.65 10.78
C THR A 52 -9.52 15.77 12.30
N SER A 53 -10.37 14.91 12.86
CA SER A 53 -11.02 15.07 14.15
C SER A 53 -10.24 14.47 15.32
N ASP A 54 -9.31 13.53 15.11
CA ASP A 54 -8.62 12.87 16.24
C ASP A 54 -7.15 12.54 15.96
N ILE A 55 -6.25 13.03 16.83
CA ILE A 55 -4.81 12.75 16.79
C ILE A 55 -4.56 11.26 17.05
N GLN A 56 -5.36 10.63 17.93
CA GLN A 56 -5.19 9.21 18.28
C GLN A 56 -5.54 8.29 17.12
N LEU A 57 -6.58 8.63 16.33
CA LEU A 57 -6.96 7.88 15.14
C LEU A 57 -5.81 7.84 14.13
N ARG A 58 -5.13 8.98 13.93
CA ARG A 58 -3.96 9.07 13.05
C ARG A 58 -2.77 8.25 13.54
N GLU A 59 -2.53 8.19 14.85
CA GLU A 59 -1.45 7.36 15.40
C GLU A 59 -1.72 5.86 15.23
N VAL A 60 -2.97 5.44 15.44
CA VAL A 60 -3.38 4.04 15.23
C VAL A 60 -3.29 3.67 13.74
N GLU A 61 -3.74 4.54 12.83
CA GLU A 61 -3.62 4.31 11.39
C GLU A 61 -2.16 4.23 10.94
N ARG A 62 -1.30 5.16 11.41
CA ARG A 62 0.14 5.11 11.13
C ARG A 62 0.77 3.82 11.66
N ALA A 63 0.39 3.38 12.85
CA ALA A 63 0.89 2.13 13.43
C ALA A 63 0.43 0.91 12.61
N LYS A 64 -0.81 0.90 12.08
CA LYS A 64 -1.30 -0.14 11.17
C LYS A 64 -0.49 -0.19 9.86
N ILE A 65 -0.27 0.97 9.24
CA ILE A 65 0.51 1.09 7.99
C ILE A 65 1.95 0.60 8.21
N GLU A 66 2.58 1.01 9.31
CA GLU A 66 3.95 0.59 9.65
C GLU A 66 4.03 -0.91 9.92
N CYS A 67 3.04 -1.49 10.59
CA CYS A 67 2.96 -2.93 10.79
C CYS A 67 2.82 -3.68 9.45
N ALA A 68 1.99 -3.18 8.53
CA ALA A 68 1.84 -3.76 7.20
C ALA A 68 3.16 -3.69 6.42
N ARG A 69 3.84 -2.53 6.44
CA ARG A 69 5.16 -2.36 5.82
C ARG A 69 6.16 -3.40 6.34
N ARG A 70 6.33 -3.50 7.66
CA ARG A 70 7.23 -4.49 8.27
C ARG A 70 6.85 -5.92 7.97
N HIS A 71 5.55 -6.21 7.90
CA HIS A 71 5.06 -7.53 7.56
C HIS A 71 5.52 -7.94 6.16
N PHE A 72 5.26 -7.09 5.16
CA PHE A 72 5.66 -7.34 3.79
C PHE A 72 7.19 -7.37 3.63
N ASP A 73 7.93 -6.44 4.24
CA ASP A 73 9.40 -6.44 4.23
C ASP A 73 9.98 -7.76 4.76
N LYS A 74 9.28 -8.42 5.71
CA LYS A 74 9.76 -9.68 6.31
C LYS A 74 9.41 -10.93 5.49
N ILE A 75 8.27 -10.94 4.80
CA ILE A 75 7.77 -12.14 4.11
C ILE A 75 8.08 -12.15 2.61
N SER A 76 8.38 -11.00 2.01
CA SER A 76 8.36 -10.87 0.56
C SER A 76 9.69 -11.20 -0.13
N ASN A 77 10.81 -11.36 0.59
CA ASN A 77 12.13 -11.59 0.00
C ASN A 77 12.40 -10.65 -1.21
N ASP A 78 12.05 -9.37 -1.07
CA ASP A 78 12.12 -8.32 -2.11
C ASP A 78 11.23 -8.51 -3.34
N THR A 79 10.46 -9.60 -3.42
CA THR A 79 9.53 -9.85 -4.54
C THR A 79 8.27 -9.00 -4.47
N VAL A 80 7.86 -8.54 -3.28
CA VAL A 80 6.69 -7.69 -3.05
C VAL A 80 7.09 -6.48 -2.21
N LYS A 81 6.95 -5.28 -2.77
CA LYS A 81 7.15 -4.00 -2.07
C LYS A 81 5.81 -3.40 -1.67
N TYR A 82 5.54 -3.28 -0.38
CA TYR A 82 4.36 -2.58 0.12
C TYR A 82 4.66 -1.09 0.29
N SER A 83 3.80 -0.23 -0.27
CA SER A 83 3.79 1.20 0.05
C SER A 83 2.34 1.65 0.22
N ALA A 84 2.08 2.42 1.29
CA ALA A 84 0.81 3.11 1.49
C ALA A 84 0.94 4.52 0.90
N VAL A 85 0.15 4.80 -0.13
CA VAL A 85 0.12 6.08 -0.83
C VAL A 85 -1.30 6.59 -0.89
N SER A 86 -1.46 7.91 -0.82
CA SER A 86 -2.75 8.60 -0.80
C SER A 86 -2.98 9.44 -2.07
N THR A 87 -1.92 9.69 -2.84
CA THR A 87 -1.98 10.44 -4.09
C THR A 87 -1.26 9.72 -5.21
N TYR A 88 -1.61 10.05 -6.46
CA TYR A 88 -0.87 9.58 -7.62
C TYR A 88 0.61 9.99 -7.59
N ALA A 89 0.93 11.19 -7.11
CA ALA A 89 2.31 11.65 -7.01
C ALA A 89 3.15 10.82 -6.01
N GLU A 90 2.55 10.44 -4.88
CA GLU A 90 3.17 9.53 -3.90
C GLU A 90 3.36 8.13 -4.48
N LEU A 91 2.36 7.62 -5.20
CA LEU A 91 2.49 6.37 -5.95
C LEU A 91 3.66 6.44 -6.92
N MET A 92 3.76 7.51 -7.70
CA MET A 92 4.84 7.69 -8.67
C MET A 92 6.21 7.70 -8.02
N THR A 93 6.33 8.37 -6.87
CA THR A 93 7.57 8.41 -6.09
C THR A 93 7.93 7.02 -5.53
N ALA A 94 6.95 6.28 -5.02
CA ALA A 94 7.14 4.94 -4.46
C ALA A 94 7.53 3.89 -5.52
N VAL A 95 7.08 4.06 -6.77
CA VAL A 95 7.43 3.18 -7.87
C VAL A 95 8.83 3.49 -8.44
N GLN A 96 9.27 4.74 -8.34
CA GLN A 96 10.60 5.16 -8.81
C GLN A 96 11.74 4.95 -7.80
N SER A 97 11.46 4.42 -6.61
CA SER A 97 12.41 4.23 -5.50
C SER A 97 12.92 2.79 -5.34
#